data_AF-A0A2M7WV79-F1
#
_entry.id   AF-A0A2M7WV79-F1
#
_cell.length_a   1.000
_cell.length_b   1.000
_cell.length_c   1.000
_cell.angle_alpha   90.00
_cell.angle_beta   90.00
_cell.angle_gamma   90.00
#
_symmetry.space_group_name_H-M   'P 1'
#
loop_
_entity.id
_entity.type
_entity.pdbx_description
1 polymer ?
#
loop_
_entity_poly.entity_id
_entity_poly.type
_entity_poly.pdbx_seq_one_letter_code
_entity_poly.pdbx_strand_id
1 'polypeptide(L)'
;MLNPFPELLSFGLLAPFILRIVGGFVFLNLGFLKLKGEKDRWEASFEALGLRPKVSLLKIFALTEIIGGLALIVGFYTQIAALVFVVITFVELYIEQKESSLLKRDIAFYLLMFSIALSLLFSGAGFFAFDLPL
;
A
#
# COMPACT_ATOMS: atom_id res chain seq x y z
N MET A 1 23.67 5.04 28.17
CA MET A 1 22.85 4.69 26.98
C MET A 1 21.51 5.39 27.13
N LEU A 2 21.02 6.12 26.11
CA LEU A 2 19.75 6.87 26.18
C LEU A 2 18.52 6.04 25.77
N ASN A 3 18.72 4.85 25.20
CA ASN A 3 17.62 3.94 24.89
C ASN A 3 17.21 3.21 26.18
N PRO A 4 15.96 3.35 26.64
CA PRO A 4 15.49 2.68 27.86
C PRO A 4 15.41 1.16 27.71
N PHE A 5 15.27 0.63 26.49
CA PHE A 5 15.11 -0.80 26.22
C PHE A 5 15.99 -1.26 25.04
N PRO A 6 17.32 -1.28 25.20
CA PRO A 6 18.24 -1.66 24.13
C PRO A 6 18.06 -3.11 23.67
N GLU A 7 17.61 -4.00 24.56
CA GLU A 7 17.36 -5.41 24.26
C GLU A 7 16.25 -5.60 23.21
N LEU A 8 15.26 -4.70 23.14
CA LEU A 8 14.19 -4.78 22.14
C LEU A 8 14.68 -4.60 20.71
N LEU A 9 15.83 -3.94 20.50
CA LEU A 9 16.42 -3.76 19.18
C LEU A 9 16.85 -5.10 18.55
N SER A 10 17.05 -6.14 19.36
CA SER A 10 17.30 -7.50 18.87
C SER A 10 16.12 -8.05 18.05
N PHE A 11 14.91 -7.55 18.27
CA PHE A 11 13.69 -7.89 17.51
C PHE A 11 13.43 -6.94 16.34
N GLY A 12 14.46 -6.26 15.82
CA GLY A 12 14.30 -5.25 14.75
C GLY A 12 13.55 -5.74 13.51
N LEU A 13 13.63 -7.04 13.19
CA LEU A 13 12.92 -7.66 12.05
C LEU A 13 11.41 -7.84 12.28
N LEU A 14 10.93 -7.68 13.51
CA LEU A 14 9.51 -7.75 13.86
C LEU A 14 8.75 -6.51 13.40
N ALA A 15 9.40 -5.35 13.36
CA ALA A 15 8.81 -4.11 12.85
C ALA A 15 8.39 -4.22 11.36
N PRO A 16 9.28 -4.53 10.40
CA PRO A 16 8.89 -4.73 9.00
C PRO A 16 7.89 -5.87 8.81
N PHE A 17 7.92 -6.92 9.64
CA PHE A 17 6.91 -7.97 9.62
C PHE A 17 5.50 -7.42 9.91
N ILE A 18 5.33 -6.68 11.01
CA ILE A 18 4.03 -6.08 11.36
C ILE A 18 3.56 -5.15 10.25
N LEU A 19 4.45 -4.28 9.76
CA LEU A 19 4.14 -3.33 8.70
C LEU A 19 3.68 -4.03 7.41
N ARG A 20 4.30 -5.15 7.02
CA ARG A 20 3.88 -5.94 5.86
C ARG A 20 2.49 -6.54 6.03
N ILE A 21 2.24 -7.19 7.17
CA ILE A 21 0.96 -7.86 7.40
C ILE A 21 -0.18 -6.83 7.41
N VAL A 22 -0.03 -5.76 8.18
CA VAL A 22 -1.04 -4.70 8.28
C VAL A 22 -1.20 -3.99 6.94
N GLY A 23 -0.11 -3.51 6.35
CA GLY A 23 -0.14 -2.80 5.08
C GLY A 23 -0.70 -3.65 3.94
N GLY A 24 -0.29 -4.91 3.86
CA GLY A 24 -0.76 -5.87 2.86
C GLY A 24 -2.26 -6.15 2.97
N PHE A 25 -2.81 -6.35 4.18
CA PHE A 25 -4.26 -6.50 4.36
C PHE A 25 -5.04 -5.24 3.98
N VAL A 26 -4.51 -4.06 4.31
CA VAL A 26 -5.13 -2.79 3.92
C VAL A 26 -5.17 -2.66 2.40
N PHE A 27 -4.05 -2.88 1.70
CA PHE A 27 -4.02 -2.82 0.23
C PHE A 27 -4.90 -3.87 -0.45
N LEU A 28 -4.94 -5.10 0.09
CA LEU A 28 -5.90 -6.12 -0.36
C LEU A 28 -7.35 -5.60 -0.29
N ASN A 29 -7.73 -5.04 0.86
CA ASN A 29 -9.07 -4.50 1.06
C ASN A 29 -9.35 -3.32 0.12
N LEU A 30 -8.39 -2.39 -0.05
CA LEU A 30 -8.52 -1.27 -0.98
C LEU A 30 -8.76 -1.75 -2.41
N GLY A 31 -7.98 -2.71 -2.89
CA GLY A 31 -8.15 -3.25 -4.24
C GLY A 31 -9.50 -3.96 -4.44
N PHE A 32 -9.98 -4.70 -3.43
CA PHE A 32 -11.33 -5.28 -3.48
C PHE A 32 -12.43 -4.24 -3.48
N LEU A 33 -12.30 -3.17 -2.70
CA LEU A 33 -13.24 -2.04 -2.70
C LEU A 33 -13.28 -1.36 -4.07
N LYS A 34 -12.12 -1.13 -4.70
CA LYS A 34 -12.01 -0.55 -6.05
C LYS A 34 -12.74 -1.36 -7.12
N LEU A 35 -12.75 -2.70 -7.03
CA LEU A 35 -13.46 -3.55 -7.99
C LEU A 35 -14.95 -3.72 -7.69
N LYS A 36 -15.37 -3.51 -6.43
CA LYS A 36 -16.74 -3.74 -5.97
C LYS A 36 -17.37 -2.44 -5.48
N GLY A 37 -17.28 -2.16 -4.19
CA GLY A 37 -18.08 -1.13 -3.51
C GLY A 37 -17.80 0.31 -3.93
N GLU A 38 -16.67 0.58 -4.58
CA GLU A 38 -16.25 1.91 -4.99
C GLU A 38 -15.98 2.04 -6.49
N LYS A 39 -16.32 1.01 -7.26
CA LYS A 39 -16.02 0.93 -8.70
C LYS A 39 -16.47 2.19 -9.45
N ASP A 40 -17.73 2.58 -9.29
CA ASP A 40 -18.31 3.72 -10.01
C ASP A 40 -17.64 5.05 -9.64
N ARG A 41 -17.22 5.20 -8.37
CA ARG A 41 -16.51 6.40 -7.90
C ARG A 41 -15.14 6.51 -8.54
N TRP A 42 -14.38 5.42 -8.58
CA TRP A 42 -13.07 5.40 -9.22
C TRP A 42 -13.15 5.60 -10.73
N GLU A 43 -14.15 5.01 -11.39
CA GLU A 43 -14.38 5.28 -12.81
C GLU A 43 -14.70 6.75 -13.08
N ALA A 44 -15.49 7.39 -12.21
CA ALA A 44 -15.79 8.82 -12.29
C ALA A 44 -14.54 9.69 -12.05
N SER A 45 -13.70 9.35 -11.06
CA SER A 45 -12.44 10.06 -10.80
C SER A 45 -11.47 9.97 -12.00
N PHE A 46 -11.36 8.81 -12.64
CA PHE A 46 -10.54 8.69 -13.85
C PHE A 46 -11.09 9.49 -15.03
N GLU A 47 -12.42 9.53 -15.17
CA GLU A 47 -13.08 10.33 -16.20
C GLU A 47 -12.88 11.83 -15.98
N ALA A 48 -13.00 12.31 -14.74
CA ALA A 48 -12.73 13.70 -14.37
C ALA A 48 -11.28 14.13 -14.66
N LEU A 49 -10.34 13.20 -14.50
CA LEU A 49 -8.92 13.41 -14.84
C LEU A 49 -8.61 13.25 -16.34
N GLY A 50 -9.60 12.93 -17.17
CA GLY A 50 -9.41 12.71 -18.61
C GLY A 50 -8.66 11.41 -18.96
N LEU A 51 -8.52 10.49 -18.01
CA LEU A 51 -7.79 9.23 -18.18
C LEU A 51 -8.68 8.18 -18.85
N ARG A 52 -8.29 7.76 -20.06
CA ARG A 52 -8.97 6.71 -20.83
C ARG A 52 -7.96 5.63 -21.25
N PRO A 53 -8.35 4.34 -21.24
CA PRO A 53 -9.66 3.78 -20.90
C PRO A 53 -9.87 3.54 -19.39
N LYS A 54 -10.91 4.15 -18.80
CA LYS A 54 -11.17 4.14 -17.35
C LYS A 54 -11.35 2.75 -16.73
N VAL A 55 -12.09 1.86 -17.39
CA VAL A 55 -12.37 0.51 -16.88
C VAL A 55 -11.10 -0.35 -16.81
N SER A 56 -10.24 -0.28 -17.84
CA SER A 56 -8.99 -1.04 -17.86
C SER A 56 -7.99 -0.47 -16.85
N LEU A 57 -7.90 0.86 -16.74
CA LEU A 57 -7.05 1.52 -15.74
C LEU A 57 -7.47 1.12 -14.32
N LEU A 58 -8.77 1.18 -14.00
CA LEU A 58 -9.28 0.74 -12.71
C LEU A 58 -8.93 -0.71 -12.40
N LYS A 59 -9.11 -1.62 -13.37
CA LYS A 59 -8.76 -3.03 -13.19
C LYS A 59 -7.27 -3.22 -12.91
N ILE A 60 -6.40 -2.54 -13.66
CA ILE A 60 -4.94 -2.59 -13.46
C ILE A 60 -4.59 -2.07 -12.06
N PHE A 61 -5.14 -0.91 -11.68
CA PHE A 61 -4.89 -0.30 -10.38
C PHE A 61 -5.28 -1.24 -9.23
N ALA A 62 -6.51 -1.73 -9.26
CA ALA A 62 -7.04 -2.59 -8.21
C ALA A 62 -6.34 -3.97 -8.17
N LEU A 63 -6.02 -4.55 -9.32
CA LEU A 63 -5.29 -5.81 -9.37
C LEU A 63 -3.86 -5.66 -8.86
N THR A 64 -3.22 -4.52 -9.13
CA THR A 64 -1.88 -4.23 -8.60
C THR A 64 -1.89 -4.15 -7.08
N GLU A 65 -2.91 -3.52 -6.48
CA GLU A 65 -3.06 -3.51 -5.03
C GLU A 65 -3.33 -4.89 -4.44
N ILE A 66 -4.16 -5.71 -5.11
CA ILE A 66 -4.48 -7.05 -4.62
C ILE A 66 -3.24 -7.94 -4.68
N ILE A 67 -2.58 -8.00 -5.83
CA ILE A 67 -1.38 -8.84 -6.03
C ILE A 67 -0.23 -8.33 -5.15
N GLY A 68 0.01 -7.02 -5.13
CA GLY A 68 1.03 -6.41 -4.28
C GLY A 68 0.75 -6.62 -2.79
N GLY A 69 -0.51 -6.54 -2.37
CA GLY A 69 -0.90 -6.70 -0.97
C GLY A 69 -0.67 -8.14 -0.52
N LEU A 70 -1.00 -9.11 -1.36
CA LEU A 70 -0.69 -10.51 -1.13
C LEU A 70 0.83 -10.76 -1.10
N ALA A 71 1.58 -10.14 -2.01
CA ALA A 71 3.04 -10.22 -2.05
C ALA A 71 3.67 -9.68 -0.76
N LEU A 72 3.17 -8.56 -0.21
CA LEU A 72 3.61 -8.06 1.10
C LEU A 72 3.28 -9.03 2.23
N ILE A 73 2.07 -9.60 2.29
CA ILE A 73 1.69 -10.54 3.37
C ILE A 73 2.62 -11.76 3.38
N VAL A 74 2.84 -12.35 2.21
CA VAL A 74 3.73 -13.50 2.03
C VAL A 74 5.20 -13.09 2.24
N GLY A 75 5.54 -11.82 2.01
CA GLY A 75 6.91 -11.34 2.04
C GLY A 75 7.70 -11.82 0.82
N PHE A 76 7.08 -11.71 -0.36
CA PHE A 76 7.64 -12.03 -1.67
C PHE A 76 7.85 -10.75 -2.49
N TYR A 77 9.03 -10.57 -3.07
CA TYR A 77 9.56 -9.32 -3.61
C TYR A 77 9.15 -8.04 -2.83
N THR A 78 9.31 -8.06 -1.51
CA THR A 78 8.81 -7.04 -0.59
C THR A 78 9.24 -5.64 -0.98
N GLN A 79 10.53 -5.41 -1.30
CA GLN A 79 11.02 -4.08 -1.65
C GLN A 79 10.41 -3.56 -2.96
N ILE A 80 10.19 -4.45 -3.94
CA ILE A 80 9.54 -4.10 -5.21
C ILE A 80 8.07 -3.78 -4.98
N ALA A 81 7.36 -4.62 -4.21
CA ALA A 81 5.97 -4.38 -3.84
C ALA A 81 5.82 -3.06 -3.06
N ALA A 82 6.73 -2.80 -2.10
CA ALA A 82 6.76 -1.55 -1.34
C ALA A 82 6.98 -0.33 -2.24
N LEU A 83 7.89 -0.40 -3.21
CA LEU A 83 8.10 0.67 -4.20
C LEU A 83 6.83 0.95 -5.02
N VAL A 84 6.16 -0.10 -5.49
CA VAL A 84 4.88 0.03 -6.19
C VAL A 84 3.85 0.73 -5.30
N PHE A 85 3.77 0.38 -4.02
CA PHE A 85 2.84 1.00 -3.08
C PHE A 85 3.18 2.44 -2.71
N VAL A 86 4.47 2.81 -2.67
CA VAL A 86 4.87 4.22 -2.55
C VAL A 86 4.27 5.04 -3.70
N VAL A 87 4.38 4.54 -4.94
CA VAL A 87 3.84 5.21 -6.12
C VAL A 87 2.32 5.21 -6.13
N ILE A 88 1.67 4.06 -5.88
CA ILE A 88 0.20 3.95 -5.86
C ILE A 88 -0.39 4.88 -4.81
N THR A 89 0.09 4.83 -3.58
CA THR A 89 -0.47 5.64 -2.49
C THR A 89 -0.31 7.14 -2.76
N PHE A 90 0.80 7.55 -3.40
CA PHE A 90 1.00 8.93 -3.83
C PHE A 90 0.00 9.34 -4.93
N VAL A 91 -0.22 8.49 -5.92
CA VAL A 91 -1.21 8.73 -6.99
C VAL A 91 -2.62 8.80 -6.41
N GLU A 92 -2.98 7.92 -5.48
CA GLU A 92 -4.30 7.94 -4.84
C GLU A 92 -4.52 9.20 -4.02
N LEU A 93 -3.52 9.64 -3.25
CA LEU A 93 -3.58 10.91 -2.55
C LEU A 93 -3.80 12.08 -3.50
N TYR A 94 -3.13 12.09 -4.65
CA TYR A 94 -3.31 13.13 -5.67
C TYR A 94 -4.72 13.12 -6.27
N ILE A 95 -5.25 11.94 -6.57
CA ILE A 95 -6.62 11.77 -7.08
C ILE A 95 -7.64 12.24 -6.03
N GLU A 96 -7.47 11.84 -4.78
CA GLU A 96 -8.34 12.23 -3.66
C GLU A 96 -8.35 13.75 -3.45
N GLN A 97 -7.20 14.41 -3.53
CA GLN A 97 -7.14 15.88 -3.37
C GLN A 97 -7.88 16.61 -4.48
N LYS A 98 -7.86 16.09 -5.71
CA LYS A 98 -8.60 16.67 -6.83
C LYS A 98 -10.09 16.39 -6.77
N GLU A 99 -10.46 15.19 -6.33
CA GLU A 99 -11.83 14.67 -6.32
C GLU A 99 -12.31 14.31 -4.91
N SER A 100 -12.11 15.22 -3.97
CA SER A 100 -12.36 15.02 -2.53
C SER A 100 -13.82 14.71 -2.16
N SER A 101 -14.77 14.94 -3.07
CA SER A 101 -16.18 14.62 -2.88
C SER A 101 -16.55 13.18 -3.25
N LEU A 102 -15.70 12.49 -4.03
CA LEU A 102 -16.01 11.17 -4.60
C LEU A 102 -15.49 10.02 -3.75
N LEU A 103 -14.35 10.23 -3.09
CA LEU A 103 -13.67 9.23 -2.29
C LEU A 103 -13.80 9.55 -0.79
N LYS A 104 -13.52 8.54 0.06
CA LYS A 104 -13.91 8.54 1.49
C LYS A 104 -12.72 8.74 2.44
N ARG A 105 -11.50 8.77 1.95
CA ARG A 105 -10.30 8.63 2.79
C ARG A 105 -9.66 9.98 3.00
N ASP A 106 -9.25 10.26 4.23
CA ASP A 106 -8.56 11.50 4.52
C ASP A 106 -7.08 11.44 4.15
N ILE A 107 -6.46 12.62 4.13
CA ILE A 107 -5.02 12.75 3.86
C ILE A 107 -4.16 11.99 4.88
N ALA A 108 -4.63 11.85 6.13
CA ALA A 108 -3.90 11.15 7.18
C ALA A 108 -3.76 9.66 6.87
N PHE A 109 -4.81 9.02 6.34
CA PHE A 109 -4.79 7.64 5.88
C PHE A 109 -3.72 7.42 4.81
N TYR A 110 -3.70 8.25 3.76
CA TYR A 110 -2.73 8.10 2.68
C TYR A 110 -1.30 8.39 3.14
N LEU A 111 -1.08 9.38 4.00
CA LEU A 111 0.24 9.66 4.58
C LEU A 111 0.74 8.50 5.45
N LEU A 112 -0.14 7.86 6.22
CA LEU A 112 0.19 6.67 7.00
C LEU A 112 0.60 5.53 6.07
N MET A 113 -0.23 5.21 5.08
CA MET A 113 0.03 4.11 4.14
C MET A 113 1.30 4.35 3.32
N PHE A 114 1.55 5.60 2.91
CA PHE A 114 2.78 6.00 2.23
C PHE A 114 4.00 5.79 3.12
N SER A 115 3.89 6.18 4.40
CA SER A 115 4.97 6.03 5.38
C SER A 115 5.25 4.55 5.68
N ILE A 116 4.23 3.70 5.74
CA ILE A 116 4.37 2.24 5.86
C ILE A 116 5.10 1.67 4.65
N ALA A 117 4.67 2.00 3.43
CA ALA A 117 5.29 1.53 2.20
C ALA A 117 6.76 2.00 2.08
N LEU A 118 7.04 3.27 2.40
CA LEU A 118 8.38 3.83 2.38
C LEU A 118 9.28 3.17 3.44
N SER A 119 8.74 2.90 4.63
CA SER A 119 9.46 2.17 5.68
C SER A 119 9.83 0.76 5.21
N LEU A 120 8.91 0.03 4.58
CA LEU A 120 9.16 -1.31 4.04
C LEU A 120 10.17 -1.32 2.88
N LEU A 121 10.18 -0.27 2.06
CA LEU A 121 11.15 -0.12 0.97
C LEU A 121 12.59 -0.12 1.50
N PHE A 122 12.84 0.60 2.61
CA PHE A 122 14.18 0.71 3.21
C PHE A 122 14.50 -0.39 4.23
N SER A 123 13.52 -0.84 5.01
CA SER A 123 13.73 -1.86 6.06
C SER A 123 13.67 -3.30 5.54
N GLY A 124 13.11 -3.52 4.34
CA GLY A 124 12.99 -4.84 3.74
C GLY A 124 11.86 -5.68 4.34
N ALA A 125 12.01 -7.01 4.26
CA ALA A 125 10.92 -7.94 4.50
C ALA A 125 10.75 -8.40 5.97
N GLY A 126 11.76 -8.26 6.82
CA GLY A 126 11.63 -8.70 8.21
C GLY A 126 11.47 -10.21 8.38
N PHE A 127 10.98 -10.63 9.56
CA PHE A 127 10.79 -12.05 9.88
C PHE A 127 9.74 -12.73 8.99
N PHE A 128 9.91 -14.05 8.77
CA PHE A 128 8.99 -14.92 8.03
C PHE A 128 8.71 -14.52 6.58
N ALA A 129 9.56 -13.67 5.99
CA ALA A 129 9.49 -13.35 4.59
C ALA A 129 10.04 -14.51 3.73
N PHE A 130 9.38 -14.79 2.62
CA PHE A 130 9.91 -15.71 1.61
C PHE A 130 11.17 -15.16 0.92
N ASP A 131 11.35 -13.84 0.88
CA ASP A 131 12.53 -13.18 0.31
C ASP A 131 13.78 -13.17 1.21
N LEU A 132 13.72 -13.73 2.41
CA LEU A 132 14.89 -13.80 3.28
C LEU A 132 16.00 -14.57 2.54
N PRO A 133 17.21 -13.99 2.36
CA PRO A 133 18.33 -14.79 1.91
C PRO A 133 18.55 -15.89 2.97
N LEU A 134 18.51 -17.14 2.52
CA LEU A 134 18.93 -18.31 3.30
C LEU A 134 20.38 -18.16 3.77
#